data_AF-A0A9D7TT07-F1
#
_entry.id   AF-A0A9D7TT07-F1
#
_cell.length_a   1.000
_cell.length_b   1.000
_cell.length_c   1.000
_cell.angle_alpha   90.00
_cell.angle_beta   90.00
_cell.angle_gamma   90.00
#
_symmetry.space_group_name_H-M   'P 1'
#
loop_
_entity.id
_entity.type
_entity.pdbx_description
1 polymer ?
#
loop_
_entity_poly.entity_id
_entity_poly.type
_entity_poly.pdbx_seq_one_letter_code
_entity_poly.pdbx_strand_id
1 'polypeptide(L)'
;MESTNEITNNNEHQDLLTDESYELNPFVYATQGQRFLNWLIDNLLMRFALSYATGIAIGALLANIAPEFLNRIAYSEGRMSAEILLLSMLIGYLNYIIYYTLCEKLFKGYTLGKIITGSRAIRQDGDELSFKDALLRSLSRCVPFEVFSGFNTLTWHDSWTDTMVIKSR
;
A
#
# COMPACT_ATOMS: atom_id res chain seq x y z
N MET A 1 -63.57 -48.77 9.18
CA MET A 1 -63.05 -47.84 10.20
C MET A 1 -61.59 -48.23 10.35
N GLU A 2 -60.58 -47.49 9.93
CA GLU A 2 -60.47 -46.08 9.54
C GLU A 2 -59.13 -46.00 8.79
N SER A 3 -59.13 -45.37 7.62
CA SER A 3 -57.96 -45.23 6.74
C SER A 3 -57.10 -44.06 7.21
N THR A 4 -55.90 -44.31 7.73
CA THR A 4 -54.93 -43.25 7.99
C THR A 4 -54.04 -43.05 6.77
N ASN A 5 -54.39 -42.02 5.99
CA ASN A 5 -53.52 -41.41 4.99
C ASN A 5 -52.37 -40.68 5.70
N GLU A 6 -51.14 -41.18 5.62
CA GLU A 6 -49.96 -40.36 5.84
C GLU A 6 -49.69 -39.55 4.57
N ILE A 7 -50.14 -38.29 4.58
CA ILE A 7 -49.76 -37.29 3.58
C ILE A 7 -48.34 -36.87 3.92
N THR A 8 -47.36 -37.44 3.23
CA THR A 8 -46.01 -36.88 3.15
C THR A 8 -46.08 -35.58 2.34
N ASN A 9 -46.16 -34.46 3.04
CA ASN A 9 -45.96 -33.14 2.45
C ASN A 9 -44.53 -33.05 1.92
N ASN A 10 -44.37 -33.27 0.61
CA ASN A 10 -43.25 -32.77 -0.16
C ASN A 10 -43.32 -31.23 -0.16
N ASN A 11 -42.79 -30.60 0.88
CA ASN A 11 -42.34 -29.23 0.77
C ASN A 11 -40.95 -29.27 0.15
N GLU A 12 -40.92 -29.19 -1.17
CA GLU A 12 -39.79 -28.70 -1.95
C GLU A 12 -39.49 -27.27 -1.48
N HIS A 13 -38.76 -27.14 -0.37
CA HIS A 13 -37.95 -25.96 -0.14
C HIS A 13 -36.78 -26.07 -1.11
N GLN A 14 -37.03 -25.63 -2.34
CA GLN A 14 -36.01 -25.13 -3.24
C GLN A 14 -35.33 -23.99 -2.48
N ASP A 15 -34.19 -24.31 -1.86
CA ASP A 15 -33.38 -23.36 -1.12
C ASP A 15 -32.77 -22.40 -2.13
N LEU A 16 -33.54 -21.35 -2.45
CA LEU A 16 -33.23 -20.24 -3.36
C LEU A 16 -32.08 -19.35 -2.84
N LEU A 17 -31.30 -19.84 -1.87
CA LEU A 17 -30.16 -19.19 -1.24
C LEU A 17 -28.83 -19.87 -1.56
N THR A 18 -28.76 -20.69 -2.62
CA THR A 18 -27.51 -20.76 -3.39
C THR A 18 -27.42 -19.51 -4.25
N ASP A 19 -27.24 -18.35 -3.60
CA ASP A 19 -26.73 -17.16 -4.27
C ASP A 19 -25.35 -17.53 -4.80
N GLU A 20 -25.33 -17.81 -6.09
CA GLU A 20 -24.18 -17.80 -6.95
C GLU A 20 -23.30 -16.57 -6.62
N SER A 21 -21.98 -16.76 -6.67
CA SER A 21 -20.92 -15.73 -6.56
C SER A 21 -20.18 -15.54 -5.23
N TYR A 22 -20.01 -16.58 -4.40
CA TYR A 22 -18.69 -16.72 -3.78
C TYR A 22 -17.72 -17.21 -4.85
N GLU A 23 -17.29 -16.31 -5.74
CA GLU A 23 -15.99 -16.48 -6.37
C GLU A 23 -15.00 -16.57 -5.21
N LEU A 24 -14.63 -17.80 -4.86
CA LEU A 24 -13.54 -18.09 -3.95
C LEU A 24 -12.34 -17.36 -4.54
N ASN A 25 -12.05 -16.19 -3.99
CA ASN A 25 -10.89 -15.40 -4.36
C ASN A 25 -9.69 -16.37 -4.31
N PRO A 26 -9.13 -16.77 -5.47
CA PRO A 26 -8.15 -17.85 -5.51
C PRO A 26 -6.84 -17.43 -4.86
N PHE A 27 -6.74 -16.15 -4.47
CA PHE A 27 -5.55 -15.55 -3.95
C PHE A 27 -5.48 -15.68 -2.42
N VAL A 28 -4.39 -16.28 -1.95
CA VAL A 28 -4.05 -16.34 -0.53
C VAL A 28 -3.54 -14.97 -0.09
N TYR A 29 -4.20 -14.36 0.89
CA TYR A 29 -3.76 -13.09 1.47
C TYR A 29 -2.35 -13.20 2.07
N ALA A 30 -1.54 -12.16 1.88
CA ALA A 30 -0.24 -12.07 2.53
C ALA A 30 -0.42 -11.94 4.05
N THR A 31 0.42 -12.64 4.81
CA THR A 31 0.37 -12.62 6.28
C THR A 31 0.75 -11.24 6.82
N GLN A 32 0.32 -10.93 8.05
CA GLN A 32 0.69 -9.68 8.73
C GLN A 32 2.22 -9.50 8.82
N GLY A 33 2.97 -10.57 9.09
CA GLY A 33 4.43 -10.54 9.14
C GLY A 33 5.07 -10.21 7.78
N GLN A 34 4.54 -10.74 6.68
CA GLN A 34 5.01 -10.39 5.33
C GLN A 34 4.73 -8.91 5.01
N ARG A 35 3.55 -8.42 5.39
CA ARG A 35 3.18 -7.01 5.20
C ARG A 35 4.05 -6.07 6.04
N PHE A 36 4.32 -6.43 7.29
CA PHE A 36 5.25 -5.67 8.14
C PHE A 36 6.66 -5.66 7.56
N LEU A 37 7.17 -6.81 7.10
CA LEU A 37 8.49 -6.90 6.50
C LEU A 37 8.58 -6.11 5.19
N ASN A 38 7.52 -6.06 4.39
CA ASN A 38 7.42 -5.17 3.23
C ASN A 38 7.61 -3.71 3.63
N TRP A 39 6.79 -3.27 4.59
CA TRP A 39 6.82 -1.90 5.07
C TRP A 39 8.20 -1.53 5.64
N LEU A 40 8.83 -2.46 6.36
CA LEU A 40 10.16 -2.28 6.95
C LEU A 40 11.24 -2.16 5.86
N ILE A 41 11.28 -3.09 4.91
CA ILE A 41 12.27 -3.08 3.82
C ILE A 41 12.12 -1.83 2.97
N ASP A 42 10.89 -1.52 2.54
CA ASP A 42 10.65 -0.33 1.73
C ASP A 42 11.00 0.95 2.51
N ASN A 43 10.70 1.04 3.83
CA ASN A 43 11.11 2.18 4.66
C ASN A 43 12.63 2.33 4.76
N LEU A 44 13.36 1.23 4.99
CA LEU A 44 14.82 1.28 5.04
C LEU A 44 15.39 1.73 3.70
N LEU A 45 14.86 1.21 2.60
CA LEU A 45 15.28 1.60 1.26
C LEU A 45 15.00 3.07 0.98
N MET A 46 13.80 3.56 1.28
CA MET A 46 13.47 4.97 1.11
C MET A 46 14.37 5.85 1.98
N ARG A 47 14.62 5.45 3.23
CA ARG A 47 15.40 6.27 4.17
C ARG A 47 16.89 6.32 3.85
N PHE A 48 17.48 5.21 3.40
CA PHE A 48 18.93 5.15 3.14
C PHE A 48 19.30 5.37 1.67
N ALA A 49 18.50 4.89 0.71
CA ALA A 49 18.82 5.05 -0.71
C ALA A 49 18.16 6.30 -1.30
N LEU A 50 16.83 6.39 -1.23
CA LEU A 50 16.09 7.44 -1.96
C LEU A 50 16.28 8.83 -1.33
N SER A 51 16.18 8.94 0.00
CA SER A 51 16.41 10.20 0.71
C SER A 51 17.85 10.69 0.55
N TYR A 52 18.83 9.79 0.53
CA TYR A 52 20.23 10.16 0.27
C TYR A 52 20.42 10.66 -1.16
N ALA A 53 19.91 9.92 -2.15
CA ALA A 53 20.00 10.30 -3.56
C ALA A 53 19.30 11.64 -3.85
N THR A 54 18.09 11.82 -3.34
CA THR A 54 17.35 13.08 -3.50
C THR A 54 17.96 14.23 -2.72
N GLY A 55 18.53 13.98 -1.54
CA GLY A 55 19.30 14.97 -0.79
C GLY A 55 20.51 15.49 -1.57
N ILE A 56 21.28 14.60 -2.21
CA ILE A 56 22.38 15.00 -3.10
C ILE A 56 21.86 15.79 -4.30
N ALA A 57 20.82 15.31 -4.97
CA ALA A 57 20.27 15.97 -6.15
C ALA A 57 19.76 17.38 -5.83
N ILE A 58 19.02 17.54 -4.73
CA ILE A 58 18.52 18.84 -4.27
C ILE A 58 19.67 19.73 -3.79
N GLY A 59 20.65 19.18 -3.07
CA GLY A 59 21.85 19.93 -2.68
C GLY A 59 22.62 20.48 -3.87
N ALA A 60 22.83 19.66 -4.90
CA ALA A 60 23.46 20.08 -6.16
C ALA A 60 22.62 21.13 -6.91
N LEU A 61 21.29 20.96 -6.93
CA LEU A 61 20.38 21.95 -7.54
C LEU A 61 20.44 23.30 -6.80
N LEU A 62 20.37 23.27 -5.47
CA LEU A 62 20.44 24.47 -4.63
C LEU A 62 21.81 25.15 -4.72
N ALA A 63 22.90 24.41 -4.90
CA ALA A 63 24.22 25.00 -5.12
C ALA A 63 24.26 25.91 -6.36
N ASN A 64 23.44 25.62 -7.37
CA ASN A 64 23.37 26.40 -8.60
C ASN A 64 22.33 27.53 -8.55
N ILE A 65 21.21 27.32 -7.84
CA ILE A 65 20.07 28.26 -7.87
C ILE A 65 20.05 29.19 -6.65
N ALA A 66 20.43 28.69 -5.47
CA ALA A 66 20.31 29.40 -4.19
C ALA A 66 21.46 29.00 -3.24
N PRO A 67 22.72 29.35 -3.57
CA PRO A 67 23.89 28.94 -2.79
C PRO A 67 23.87 29.47 -1.35
N GLU A 68 23.27 30.64 -1.10
CA GLU A 68 23.10 31.20 0.25
C GLU A 68 22.15 30.36 1.09
N PHE A 69 21.07 29.84 0.50
CA PHE A 69 20.13 28.95 1.19
C PHE A 69 20.80 27.60 1.51
N LEU A 70 21.59 27.06 0.58
CA LEU A 70 22.37 25.84 0.83
C LEU A 70 23.37 26.03 1.98
N ASN A 71 24.09 27.15 2.01
CA ASN A 71 25.01 27.48 3.10
C ASN A 71 24.28 27.57 4.45
N ARG A 72 23.09 28.19 4.49
CA ARG A 72 22.27 28.22 5.72
C ARG A 72 21.90 26.82 6.22
N ILE A 73 21.63 25.87 5.32
CA ILE A 73 21.35 24.48 5.68
C ILE A 73 22.63 23.80 6.17
N ALA A 74 23.71 23.89 5.39
CA ALA A 74 24.97 23.19 5.63
C ALA A 74 25.68 23.64 6.91
N TYR A 75 25.61 24.92 7.25
CA TYR A 75 26.22 25.51 8.44
C TYR A 75 25.22 25.78 9.57
N SER A 76 23.99 25.24 9.48
CA SER A 76 23.10 25.24 10.64
C SER A 76 23.70 24.36 11.72
N GLU A 77 24.02 24.91 12.89
CA GLU A 77 24.60 24.20 14.04
C GLU A 77 23.57 23.24 14.70
N GLY A 78 23.02 22.31 13.92
CA GLY A 78 21.96 21.38 14.34
C GLY A 78 20.59 22.04 14.56
N ARG A 79 20.47 23.36 14.41
CA ARG A 79 19.19 24.08 14.50
C ARG A 79 18.45 24.03 13.17
N MET A 80 17.56 23.05 13.03
CA MET A 80 16.66 22.99 11.89
C MET A 80 15.56 24.06 12.04
N SER A 81 15.53 25.02 11.12
CA SER A 81 14.41 25.98 11.08
C SER A 81 13.12 25.27 10.66
N ALA A 82 11.97 25.84 11.03
CA ALA A 82 10.66 25.31 10.61
C ALA A 82 10.55 25.20 9.09
N GLU A 83 11.12 26.14 8.34
CA GLU A 83 11.19 26.13 6.88
C GLU A 83 11.90 24.88 6.34
N ILE A 84 13.07 24.55 6.92
CA ILE A 84 13.86 23.38 6.51
C ILE A 84 13.13 22.08 6.88
N LEU A 85 12.49 22.04 8.06
CA LEU A 85 11.69 20.89 8.48
C LEU A 85 10.51 20.64 7.54
N LEU A 86 9.75 21.69 7.21
CA LEU A 86 8.62 21.61 6.29
C LEU A 86 9.06 21.19 4.89
N LEU A 87 10.15 21.76 4.38
CA LEU A 87 10.71 21.39 3.08
C LEU A 87 11.14 19.91 3.07
N SER A 88 11.86 19.47 4.10
CA SER A 88 12.32 18.08 4.24
C SER A 88 11.14 17.11 4.31
N MET A 89 10.09 17.47 5.05
CA MET A 89 8.87 16.69 5.18
C MET A 89 8.13 16.58 3.83
N LEU A 90 7.97 17.69 3.10
CA LEU A 90 7.34 17.71 1.78
C LEU A 90 8.10 16.84 0.78
N ILE A 91 9.42 16.97 0.73
CA ILE A 91 10.29 16.14 -0.12
C ILE A 91 10.16 14.66 0.26
N GLY A 92 10.13 14.35 1.56
CA GLY A 92 9.93 12.99 2.06
C GLY A 92 8.61 12.37 1.59
N TYR A 93 7.50 13.08 1.74
CA TYR A 93 6.19 12.62 1.28
C TYR A 93 6.13 12.48 -0.24
N LEU A 94 6.69 13.43 -0.99
CA LEU A 94 6.75 13.34 -2.45
C LEU A 94 7.56 12.11 -2.90
N ASN A 95 8.73 11.88 -2.31
CA ASN A 95 9.53 10.68 -2.57
C ASN A 95 8.76 9.40 -2.26
N TYR A 96 8.05 9.36 -1.13
CA TYR A 96 7.24 8.23 -0.73
C TYR A 96 6.15 7.92 -1.78
N ILE A 97 5.36 8.93 -2.15
CA ILE A 97 4.27 8.78 -3.12
C ILE A 97 4.83 8.34 -4.49
N ILE A 98 5.87 9.02 -4.97
CA ILE A 98 6.50 8.72 -6.27
C ILE A 98 7.05 7.30 -6.28
N TYR A 99 7.79 6.90 -5.23
CA TYR A 99 8.37 5.56 -5.13
C TYR A 99 7.29 4.48 -5.20
N TYR A 100 6.27 4.53 -4.33
CA TYR A 100 5.25 3.49 -4.31
C TYR A 100 4.41 3.48 -5.58
N THR A 101 4.00 4.64 -6.10
CA THR A 101 3.18 4.69 -7.31
C THR A 101 3.94 4.21 -8.53
N LEU A 102 5.20 4.62 -8.70
CA LEU A 102 6.02 4.15 -9.81
C LEU A 102 6.35 2.68 -9.66
N CYS A 103 6.79 2.21 -8.50
CA CYS A 103 7.11 0.80 -8.31
C CYS A 103 5.88 -0.09 -8.51
N GLU A 104 4.77 0.23 -7.84
CA GLU A 104 3.55 -0.57 -7.94
C GLU A 104 2.98 -0.56 -9.36
N LYS A 105 3.09 0.54 -10.12
CA LYS A 105 2.63 0.52 -11.51
C LYS A 105 3.62 -0.19 -12.43
N LEU A 106 4.90 0.17 -12.37
CA LEU A 106 5.92 -0.27 -13.32
C LEU A 106 6.27 -1.75 -13.14
N PHE A 107 6.25 -2.23 -11.89
CA PHE A 107 6.44 -3.63 -11.55
C PHE A 107 5.11 -4.34 -11.28
N LYS A 108 3.99 -3.93 -11.88
CA LYS A 108 2.71 -4.69 -11.86
C LYS A 108 2.25 -5.15 -10.46
N GLY A 109 2.42 -4.28 -9.47
CA GLY A 109 2.02 -4.47 -8.08
C GLY A 109 3.14 -4.84 -7.12
N TYR A 110 4.38 -4.93 -7.61
CA TYR A 110 5.56 -5.17 -6.80
C TYR A 110 6.26 -3.87 -6.36
N THR A 111 6.77 -3.89 -5.14
CA THR A 111 7.79 -2.97 -4.62
C THR A 111 9.01 -3.82 -4.27
N LEU A 112 10.15 -3.18 -3.95
CA LEU A 112 11.36 -3.93 -3.62
C LEU A 112 11.14 -4.82 -2.38
N GLY A 113 10.48 -4.30 -1.34
CA GLY A 113 10.06 -5.10 -0.18
C GLY A 113 9.19 -6.29 -0.58
N LYS A 114 8.17 -6.05 -1.41
CA LYS A 114 7.24 -7.11 -1.87
C LYS A 114 7.91 -8.21 -2.69
N ILE A 115 8.89 -7.87 -3.52
CA ILE A 115 9.67 -8.86 -4.26
C ILE A 115 10.44 -9.77 -3.29
N ILE A 116 11.04 -9.18 -2.25
CA ILE A 116 11.83 -9.91 -1.26
C ILE A 116 10.95 -10.82 -0.40
N THR A 117 9.78 -10.34 0.04
CA THR A 117 8.86 -11.14 0.88
C THR A 117 7.97 -12.11 0.10
N GLY A 118 8.00 -12.07 -1.23
CA GLY A 118 7.17 -12.90 -2.09
C GLY A 118 5.69 -12.51 -2.04
N SER A 119 5.38 -11.21 -1.99
CA SER A 119 4.01 -10.69 -2.00
C SER A 119 3.76 -9.78 -3.20
N ARG A 120 2.49 -9.58 -3.56
CA ARG A 120 2.08 -8.74 -4.71
C ARG A 120 0.81 -7.98 -4.36
N ALA A 121 0.72 -6.71 -4.75
CA ALA A 121 -0.55 -5.98 -4.67
C ALA A 121 -1.33 -6.10 -5.99
N ILE A 122 -2.62 -6.37 -5.89
CA ILE A 122 -3.55 -6.48 -7.02
C ILE A 122 -4.88 -5.82 -6.64
N ARG A 123 -5.76 -5.60 -7.61
CA ARG A 123 -7.15 -5.20 -7.34
C ARG A 123 -7.92 -6.37 -6.71
N GLN A 124 -8.97 -6.08 -5.96
CA GLN A 124 -9.82 -7.12 -5.38
C GLN A 124 -10.50 -7.98 -6.46
N ASP A 125 -10.75 -7.41 -7.64
CA ASP A 125 -11.25 -8.09 -8.84
C ASP A 125 -10.21 -9.05 -9.48
N GLY A 126 -9.00 -9.17 -8.91
CA GLY A 126 -7.93 -10.02 -9.44
C GLY A 126 -7.01 -9.35 -10.48
N ASP A 127 -7.43 -8.20 -11.00
CA ASP A 127 -6.70 -7.46 -12.04
C ASP A 127 -5.43 -6.74 -11.54
N GLU A 128 -4.57 -6.39 -12.49
CA GLU A 128 -3.40 -5.53 -12.22
C GLU A 128 -3.82 -4.13 -11.76
N LEU A 129 -2.99 -3.51 -10.92
CA LEU A 129 -3.19 -2.13 -10.48
C LEU A 129 -3.17 -1.15 -11.67
N SER A 130 -4.22 -0.33 -11.79
CA SER A 130 -4.17 0.84 -12.66
C SER A 130 -3.22 1.90 -12.07
N PHE A 131 -2.81 2.88 -12.87
CA PHE A 131 -2.01 4.00 -12.35
C PHE A 131 -2.78 4.80 -11.29
N LYS A 132 -4.10 4.94 -11.48
CA LYS A 132 -4.99 5.61 -10.53
C LYS A 132 -5.01 4.85 -9.20
N ASP A 133 -5.13 3.53 -9.23
CA ASP A 133 -5.18 2.72 -8.01
C ASP A 133 -3.85 2.80 -7.26
N ALA A 134 -2.72 2.67 -7.96
CA ALA A 134 -1.40 2.80 -7.37
C ALA A 134 -1.16 4.20 -6.77
N LEU A 135 -1.68 5.27 -7.40
CA LEU A 135 -1.57 6.63 -6.88
C LEU A 135 -2.43 6.83 -5.64
N LEU A 136 -3.72 6.48 -5.70
CA LEU A 136 -4.63 6.60 -4.56
C LEU A 136 -4.15 5.78 -3.38
N ARG A 137 -3.63 4.59 -3.63
CA ARG A 137 -3.09 3.70 -2.61
C ARG A 137 -1.85 4.29 -1.94
N SER A 138 -0.95 4.89 -2.73
CA SER A 138 0.20 5.64 -2.18
C SER A 138 -0.22 6.85 -1.35
N LEU A 139 -1.24 7.58 -1.77
CA LEU A 139 -1.78 8.73 -1.02
C LEU A 139 -2.45 8.30 0.29
N SER A 140 -3.22 7.21 0.26
CA SER A 140 -3.88 6.64 1.45
C SER A 140 -2.90 6.21 2.54
N ARG A 141 -1.66 5.86 2.16
CA ARG A 141 -0.58 5.54 3.12
C ARG A 141 -0.01 6.75 3.85
N CYS A 142 -0.22 7.95 3.33
CA CYS A 142 0.21 9.18 4.01
C CYS A 142 -0.71 9.57 5.18
N VAL A 143 -1.85 8.89 5.34
CA VAL A 143 -2.78 9.15 6.45
C VAL A 143 -2.09 8.81 7.78
N PRO A 144 -2.18 9.70 8.78
CA PRO A 144 -1.62 9.43 10.10
C PRO A 144 -2.22 8.15 10.67
N PHE A 145 -1.38 7.38 11.38
CA PHE A 145 -1.78 6.11 12.01
C PHE A 145 -2.07 4.95 11.06
N GLU A 146 -1.78 5.09 9.75
CA GLU A 146 -1.98 4.00 8.80
C GLU A 146 -1.23 2.72 9.16
N VAL A 147 -0.07 2.82 9.83
CA VAL A 147 0.71 1.67 10.30
C VAL A 147 -0.11 0.73 11.18
N PHE A 148 -1.08 1.25 11.95
CA PHE A 148 -1.97 0.43 12.78
C PHE A 148 -3.00 -0.35 11.94
N SER A 149 -3.30 0.07 10.72
CA SER A 149 -4.17 -0.68 9.82
C SER A 149 -3.53 -2.00 9.35
N GLY A 150 -2.21 -2.14 9.48
CA GLY A 150 -1.47 -3.38 9.20
C GLY A 150 -1.82 -4.57 10.09
N PHE A 151 -2.53 -4.35 11.20
CA PHE A 151 -3.04 -5.42 12.07
C PHE A 151 -4.34 -6.05 11.53
N ASN A 152 -4.98 -5.45 10.53
CA ASN A 152 -6.17 -5.99 9.90
C ASN A 152 -5.82 -6.81 8.63
N THR A 153 -6.73 -7.67 8.17
CA THR A 153 -6.56 -8.47 6.93
C THR A 153 -6.42 -7.55 5.71
N LEU A 154 -7.22 -6.49 5.66
CA LEU A 154 -7.12 -5.40 4.69
C LEU A 154 -6.66 -4.14 5.42
N THR A 155 -5.57 -3.55 4.95
CA THR A 155 -5.11 -2.24 5.43
C THR A 155 -6.08 -1.14 5.01
N TRP A 156 -5.98 0.05 5.61
CA TRP A 156 -6.85 1.17 5.21
C TRP A 156 -6.61 1.56 3.76
N HIS A 157 -5.35 1.58 3.32
CA HIS A 157 -5.04 1.87 1.93
C HIS A 157 -5.46 0.75 0.96
N ASP A 158 -5.55 -0.50 1.40
CA ASP A 158 -6.15 -1.60 0.64
C ASP A 158 -7.67 -1.38 0.49
N SER A 159 -8.34 -1.10 1.61
CA SER A 159 -9.80 -1.00 1.71
C SER A 159 -10.37 0.23 1.00
N TRP A 160 -9.67 1.37 1.00
CA TRP A 160 -10.17 2.59 0.37
C TRP A 160 -9.95 2.65 -1.14
N THR A 161 -9.15 1.73 -1.68
CA THR A 161 -8.81 1.71 -3.11
C THR A 161 -9.16 0.39 -3.77
N ASP A 162 -9.98 -0.45 -3.12
CA ASP A 162 -10.42 -1.76 -3.61
C ASP A 162 -9.26 -2.64 -4.09
N THR A 163 -8.19 -2.67 -3.30
CA THR A 163 -6.98 -3.45 -3.58
C THR A 163 -6.65 -4.40 -2.44
N MET A 164 -5.78 -5.37 -2.71
CA MET A 164 -5.33 -6.34 -1.71
C MET A 164 -3.89 -6.75 -1.97
N VAL A 165 -3.24 -7.27 -0.92
CA VAL A 165 -1.91 -7.87 -1.01
C VAL A 165 -2.01 -9.37 -0.85
N ILE A 166 -1.53 -10.07 -1.86
CA ILE A 166 -1.59 -11.52 -1.98
C ILE A 166 -0.18 -12.10 -1.90
N LYS A 167 -0.10 -13.37 -1.51
CA LYS A 167 1.11 -14.17 -1.57
C LYS A 167 1.37 -14.54 -3.03
N SER A 168 2.57 -14.24 -3.53
CA SER A 168 2.98 -14.52 -4.91
C SER A 168 3.79 -15.81 -5.04
N ARG A 169 4.32 -16.35 -3.93
CA ARG A 169 5.15 -17.56 -3.85
C ARG A 169 4.83 -18.30 -2.57
#